data_AF-A0A0K2SUS8-F1
#
_entry.id   AF-A0A0K2SUS8-F1
#
_cell.length_a   1.000
_cell.length_b   1.000
_cell.length_c   1.000
_cell.angle_alpha   90.00
_cell.angle_beta   90.00
_cell.angle_gamma   90.00
#
_symmetry.space_group_name_H-M   'P 1'
#
loop_
_entity.id
_entity.type
_entity.pdbx_description
1 polymer ?
#
loop_
_entity_poly.entity_id
_entity_poly.type
_entity_poly.pdbx_seq_one_letter_code
_entity_poly.pdbx_strand_id
1 'polypeptide(L)'
;GSYMSGGVGFTQYATAAYTDDTLDDFLYYGKEYVEDKFGLCQAKADMDVVRDITTEVTLYGMEQYEIPTLLESHFGGSQRAAVAAAAAGCSTAFATGNSNAGINGWYLSQILHKEVHSRLGFYG
;
A
#
# COMPACT_ATOMS: atom_id res chain seq x y z
N GLY A 1 13.86 13.24 -7.32
CA GLY A 1 14.35 13.49 -8.69
C GLY A 1 15.25 14.70 -8.76
N SER A 2 16.45 14.59 -8.18
CA SER A 2 17.51 15.63 -8.28
C SER A 2 18.88 14.97 -8.41
N TYR A 3 19.49 14.50 -7.31
CA TYR A 3 20.81 13.83 -7.30
C TYR A 3 20.98 12.73 -8.35
N MET A 4 19.97 11.88 -8.54
CA MET A 4 20.00 10.76 -9.48
C MET A 4 19.22 11.02 -10.79
N SER A 5 18.81 12.27 -11.06
CA SER A 5 18.10 12.69 -12.29
C SER A 5 18.14 14.21 -12.47
N GLY A 6 17.13 14.95 -11.98
CA GLY A 6 17.00 16.41 -12.14
C GLY A 6 15.83 16.83 -13.05
N GLY A 7 15.70 18.13 -13.31
CA GLY A 7 14.63 18.70 -14.15
C GLY A 7 13.33 18.96 -13.38
N VAL A 8 12.17 18.73 -14.02
CA VAL A 8 10.84 18.85 -13.40
C VAL A 8 10.71 17.96 -12.16
N GLY A 9 11.41 16.83 -12.15
CA GLY A 9 11.53 15.96 -10.98
C GLY A 9 10.34 15.03 -10.78
N PHE A 10 10.12 14.62 -9.52
CA PHE A 10 9.20 13.54 -9.13
C PHE A 10 8.22 13.99 -8.04
N THR A 11 7.81 15.27 -8.07
CA THR A 11 7.01 15.88 -7.01
C THR A 11 5.75 15.08 -6.72
N GLN A 12 4.96 14.75 -7.76
CA GLN A 12 3.68 14.07 -7.56
C GLN A 12 3.80 12.57 -7.28
N TYR A 13 4.94 11.95 -7.59
CA TYR A 13 5.23 10.61 -7.09
C TYR A 13 5.37 10.60 -5.56
N ALA A 14 5.87 11.70 -4.99
CA ALA A 14 6.03 11.82 -3.55
C ALA A 14 4.74 12.31 -2.87
N THR A 15 4.07 13.33 -3.42
CA THR A 15 2.86 13.91 -2.78
C THR A 15 1.77 12.89 -2.54
N ALA A 16 1.61 11.91 -3.44
CA ALA A 16 0.62 10.84 -3.26
C ALA A 16 0.73 10.09 -1.92
N ALA A 17 1.90 10.09 -1.27
CA ALA A 17 2.11 9.44 0.02
C ALA A 17 1.95 10.39 1.23
N TYR A 18 1.65 11.68 1.04
CA TYR A 18 1.52 12.65 2.14
C TYR A 18 0.49 13.75 1.89
N THR A 19 -0.38 13.61 0.89
CA THR A 19 -1.48 14.54 0.60
C THR A 19 -2.80 13.81 0.56
N ASP A 20 -3.88 14.58 0.72
CA ASP A 20 -5.28 14.12 0.58
C ASP A 20 -5.69 12.99 1.54
N ASP A 21 -4.91 12.76 2.61
CA ASP A 21 -5.10 11.74 3.65
C ASP A 21 -5.37 10.31 3.10
N THR A 22 -4.99 10.04 1.86
CA THR A 22 -5.31 8.79 1.17
C THR A 22 -4.50 7.62 1.74
N LEU A 23 -3.21 7.84 1.99
CA LEU A 23 -2.39 6.81 2.63
C LEU A 23 -2.82 6.60 4.10
N ASP A 24 -3.16 7.68 4.78
CA ASP A 24 -3.63 7.68 6.17
C ASP A 24 -4.89 6.81 6.30
N ASP A 25 -5.90 7.03 5.46
CA ASP A 25 -7.14 6.24 5.41
C ASP A 25 -6.84 4.73 5.29
N PHE A 26 -5.99 4.33 4.33
CA PHE A 26 -5.68 2.92 4.11
C PHE A 26 -4.87 2.32 5.27
N LEU A 27 -4.00 3.11 5.90
CA LEU A 27 -3.23 2.69 7.07
C LEU A 27 -4.13 2.50 8.30
N TYR A 28 -5.09 3.40 8.51
CA TYR A 28 -6.02 3.29 9.63
C TYR A 28 -6.94 2.09 9.46
N TYR A 29 -7.48 1.87 8.25
CA TYR A 29 -8.24 0.65 7.93
C TYR A 29 -7.45 -0.61 8.27
N GLY A 30 -6.21 -0.70 7.77
CA GLY A 30 -5.38 -1.89 7.99
C GLY A 30 -4.93 -2.08 9.45
N LYS A 31 -4.71 -0.97 10.19
CA LYS A 31 -4.45 -1.03 11.63
C LYS A 31 -5.65 -1.57 12.39
N GLU A 32 -6.85 -1.06 12.12
CA GLU A 32 -8.08 -1.51 12.79
C GLU A 32 -8.35 -2.99 12.49
N TYR A 33 -8.23 -3.41 11.23
CA TYR A 33 -8.34 -4.82 10.84
C TYR A 33 -7.40 -5.74 11.64
N VAL A 34 -6.15 -5.31 11.79
CA VAL A 34 -5.14 -6.06 12.55
C VAL A 34 -5.42 -6.06 14.05
N GLU A 35 -5.80 -4.90 14.60
CA GLU A 35 -6.08 -4.74 16.03
C GLU A 35 -7.26 -5.60 16.47
N ASP A 36 -8.32 -5.67 15.66
CA ASP A 36 -9.50 -6.48 15.93
C ASP A 36 -9.25 -7.99 15.76
N LYS A 37 -8.48 -8.40 14.74
CA LYS A 37 -8.32 -9.81 14.39
C LYS A 37 -7.19 -10.51 15.15
N PHE A 38 -6.07 -9.81 15.33
CA PHE A 38 -4.85 -10.37 15.91
C PHE A 38 -4.43 -9.67 17.20
N GLY A 39 -4.71 -8.37 17.31
CA GLY A 39 -4.03 -7.49 18.26
C GLY A 39 -2.65 -7.06 17.75
N LEU A 40 -2.23 -5.86 18.14
CA LEU A 40 -0.97 -5.28 17.68
C LEU A 40 0.25 -6.09 18.19
N CYS A 41 1.14 -6.42 17.27
CA CYS A 41 2.37 -7.20 17.50
C CYS A 41 2.15 -8.61 18.10
N GLN A 42 0.95 -9.17 17.99
CA GLN A 42 0.64 -10.50 18.53
C GLN A 42 0.65 -11.61 17.47
N ALA A 43 0.60 -11.26 16.18
CA ALA A 43 0.58 -12.25 15.11
C ALA A 43 1.98 -12.84 14.88
N LYS A 44 2.03 -14.12 14.50
CA LYS A 44 3.29 -14.76 14.11
C LYS A 44 3.74 -14.24 12.75
N ALA A 45 5.03 -14.01 12.58
CA ALA A 45 5.62 -13.64 11.29
C ALA A 45 5.74 -14.85 10.35
N ASP A 46 4.62 -15.30 9.79
CA ASP A 46 4.58 -16.34 8.76
C ASP A 46 3.75 -15.90 7.52
N MET A 47 3.82 -16.70 6.46
CA MET A 47 3.22 -16.34 5.17
C MET A 47 1.70 -16.40 5.17
N ASP A 48 1.07 -17.09 6.11
CA ASP A 48 -0.38 -17.12 6.20
C ASP A 48 -0.90 -15.79 6.74
N VAL A 49 -0.26 -15.25 7.80
CA VAL A 49 -0.55 -13.91 8.32
C VAL A 49 -0.25 -12.83 7.27
N VAL A 50 0.89 -12.93 6.56
CA VAL A 50 1.23 -11.98 5.48
C VAL A 50 0.16 -11.98 4.40
N ARG A 51 -0.28 -13.16 3.92
CA ARG A 51 -1.28 -13.28 2.86
C ARG A 51 -2.63 -12.72 3.29
N ASP A 52 -3.07 -13.02 4.49
CA ASP A 52 -4.34 -12.57 5.03
C ASP A 52 -4.43 -11.03 5.07
N ILE A 53 -3.53 -10.39 5.81
CA ILE A 53 -3.55 -8.93 6.00
C ILE A 53 -3.27 -8.20 4.69
N THR A 54 -2.29 -8.66 3.92
CA THR A 54 -1.91 -7.97 2.67
C THR A 54 -3.03 -8.03 1.66
N THR A 55 -3.71 -9.19 1.53
CA THR A 55 -4.79 -9.34 0.56
C THR A 55 -5.95 -8.41 0.93
N GLU A 56 -6.35 -8.42 2.20
CA GLU A 56 -7.42 -7.55 2.71
C GLU A 56 -7.15 -6.07 2.45
N VAL A 57 -6.00 -5.56 2.93
CA VAL A 57 -5.68 -4.13 2.85
C VAL A 57 -5.41 -3.69 1.40
N THR A 58 -4.86 -4.59 0.56
CA THR A 58 -4.69 -4.27 -0.86
C THR A 58 -6.02 -4.19 -1.57
N LEU A 59 -6.95 -5.12 -1.32
CA LEU A 59 -8.28 -5.10 -1.93
C LEU A 59 -9.05 -3.84 -1.51
N TYR A 60 -9.04 -3.50 -0.22
CA TYR A 60 -9.62 -2.25 0.26
C TYR A 60 -9.09 -1.03 -0.50
N GLY A 61 -7.77 -0.89 -0.60
CA GLY A 61 -7.17 0.22 -1.34
C GLY A 61 -7.56 0.23 -2.82
N MET A 62 -7.70 -0.93 -3.45
CA MET A 62 -8.14 -1.02 -4.86
C MET A 62 -9.60 -0.61 -5.01
N GLU A 63 -10.49 -1.03 -4.11
CA GLU A 63 -11.90 -0.62 -4.07
C GLU A 63 -12.03 0.90 -3.89
N GLN A 64 -11.22 1.53 -3.03
CA GLN A 64 -11.22 2.99 -2.91
C GLN A 64 -10.81 3.68 -4.22
N TYR A 65 -9.85 3.11 -4.95
CA TYR A 65 -9.47 3.62 -6.27
C TYR A 65 -10.50 3.32 -7.38
N GLU A 66 -11.60 2.63 -7.11
CA GLU A 66 -12.75 2.60 -8.01
C GLU A 66 -13.59 3.89 -7.92
N ILE A 67 -13.40 4.70 -6.86
CA ILE A 67 -13.99 6.03 -6.74
C ILE A 67 -13.31 6.97 -7.76
N PRO A 68 -14.06 7.55 -8.73
CA PRO A 68 -13.45 8.27 -9.85
C PRO A 68 -12.56 9.45 -9.44
N THR A 69 -12.97 10.21 -8.42
CA THR A 69 -12.21 11.38 -7.94
C THR A 69 -10.88 10.99 -7.31
N LEU A 70 -10.83 9.86 -6.59
CA LEU A 70 -9.59 9.39 -5.98
C LEU A 70 -8.63 8.84 -7.03
N LEU A 71 -9.16 8.07 -7.99
CA LEU A 71 -8.39 7.57 -9.13
C LEU A 71 -7.81 8.69 -9.98
N GLU A 72 -8.55 9.80 -10.14
CA GLU A 72 -8.09 11.00 -10.84
C GLU A 72 -7.02 11.76 -10.07
N SER A 73 -7.14 11.90 -8.73
CA SER A 73 -6.08 12.53 -7.91
C SER A 73 -4.77 11.73 -7.99
N HIS A 74 -4.85 10.41 -7.83
CA HIS A 74 -3.73 9.50 -8.03
C HIS A 74 -3.72 8.89 -9.44
N PHE A 75 -3.68 9.75 -10.46
CA PHE A 75 -3.75 9.34 -11.86
C PHE A 75 -2.62 8.37 -12.28
N GLY A 76 -1.43 8.52 -11.70
CA GLY A 76 -0.26 7.70 -11.98
C GLY A 76 -0.33 6.34 -11.31
N GLY A 77 -0.10 5.27 -12.09
CA GLY A 77 -0.09 3.91 -11.56
C GLY A 77 0.92 3.71 -10.41
N SER A 78 2.12 4.27 -10.51
CA SER A 78 3.13 4.14 -9.44
C SER A 78 2.74 4.86 -8.15
N GLN A 79 1.90 5.91 -8.21
CA GLN A 79 1.38 6.58 -7.02
C GLN A 79 0.49 5.61 -6.25
N ARG A 80 -0.51 5.03 -6.95
CA ARG A 80 -1.44 4.06 -6.36
C ARG A 80 -0.72 2.80 -5.87
N ALA A 81 0.23 2.29 -6.65
CA ALA A 81 1.01 1.12 -6.30
C ALA A 81 1.86 1.34 -5.04
N ALA A 82 2.43 2.53 -4.85
CA ALA A 82 3.17 2.86 -3.64
C ALA A 82 2.24 3.00 -2.42
N VAL A 83 1.12 3.70 -2.56
CA VAL A 83 0.18 3.97 -1.45
C VAL A 83 -0.48 2.67 -0.96
N ALA A 84 -1.02 1.84 -1.86
CA ALA A 84 -1.66 0.58 -1.47
C ALA A 84 -0.67 -0.41 -0.82
N ALA A 85 0.54 -0.53 -1.39
CA ALA A 85 1.55 -1.43 -0.83
C ALA A 85 2.14 -0.92 0.49
N ALA A 86 2.21 0.41 0.68
CA ALA A 86 2.59 1.01 1.95
C ALA A 86 1.61 0.63 3.06
N ALA A 87 0.31 0.81 2.81
CA ALA A 87 -0.72 0.42 3.75
C ALA A 87 -0.67 -1.08 4.08
N ALA A 88 -0.59 -1.94 3.07
CA ALA A 88 -0.55 -3.40 3.27
C ALA A 88 0.71 -3.87 4.02
N GLY A 89 1.88 -3.32 3.67
CA GLY A 89 3.14 -3.65 4.32
C GLY A 89 3.22 -3.16 5.77
N CYS A 90 2.79 -1.93 6.03
CA CYS A 90 2.69 -1.37 7.38
C CYS A 90 1.72 -2.16 8.25
N SER A 91 0.54 -2.51 7.74
CA SER A 91 -0.46 -3.31 8.47
C SER A 91 0.09 -4.69 8.83
N THR A 92 0.79 -5.34 7.90
CA THR A 92 1.45 -6.62 8.18
C THR A 92 2.54 -6.47 9.26
N ALA A 93 3.29 -5.38 9.25
CA ALA A 93 4.27 -5.08 10.30
C ALA A 93 3.60 -4.76 11.66
N PHE A 94 2.45 -4.07 11.67
CA PHE A 94 1.68 -3.80 12.88
C PHE A 94 1.20 -5.10 13.54
N ALA A 95 0.82 -6.10 12.76
CA ALA A 95 0.36 -7.39 13.30
C ALA A 95 1.53 -8.21 13.86
N THR A 96 2.64 -8.25 13.13
CA THR A 96 3.73 -9.20 13.40
C THR A 96 4.87 -8.65 14.25
N GLY A 97 4.96 -7.32 14.40
CA GLY A 97 6.14 -6.67 14.97
C GLY A 97 7.44 -6.94 14.19
N ASN A 98 7.34 -7.34 12.92
CA ASN A 98 8.47 -7.78 12.11
C ASN A 98 8.51 -7.06 10.75
N SER A 99 9.57 -6.30 10.50
CA SER A 99 9.72 -5.52 9.27
C SER A 99 9.90 -6.37 8.01
N ASN A 100 10.50 -7.57 8.11
CA ASN A 100 10.64 -8.46 6.96
C ASN A 100 9.29 -9.04 6.53
N ALA A 101 8.41 -9.36 7.49
CA ALA A 101 7.03 -9.73 7.18
C ALA A 101 6.29 -8.56 6.51
N GLY A 102 6.48 -7.34 6.99
CA GLY A 102 5.95 -6.12 6.35
C GLY A 102 6.42 -5.93 4.91
N ILE A 103 7.72 -6.13 4.64
CA ILE A 103 8.27 -6.05 3.28
C ILE A 103 7.72 -7.17 2.38
N ASN A 104 7.51 -8.38 2.91
CA ASN A 104 6.84 -9.43 2.14
C ASN A 104 5.40 -9.03 1.78
N GLY A 105 4.70 -8.36 2.70
CA GLY A 105 3.38 -7.79 2.45
C GLY A 105 3.39 -6.70 1.38
N TRP A 106 4.38 -5.79 1.42
CA TRP A 106 4.56 -4.79 0.37
C TRP A 106 4.68 -5.44 -1.01
N TYR A 107 5.55 -6.46 -1.16
CA TYR A 107 5.73 -7.12 -2.46
C TYR A 107 4.51 -7.91 -2.91
N LEU A 108 3.83 -8.60 -2.00
CA LEU A 108 2.60 -9.32 -2.34
C LEU A 108 1.50 -8.35 -2.80
N SER A 109 1.38 -7.17 -2.17
CA SER A 109 0.47 -6.12 -2.60
C SER A 109 0.72 -5.68 -4.05
N GLN A 110 1.99 -5.54 -4.46
CA GLN A 110 2.34 -5.22 -5.85
C GLN A 110 1.84 -6.30 -6.83
N ILE A 111 1.98 -7.58 -6.48
CA ILE A 111 1.53 -8.70 -7.31
C ILE A 111 0.01 -8.68 -7.44
N LEU A 112 -0.71 -8.51 -6.33
CA LEU A 112 -2.17 -8.45 -6.34
C LEU A 112 -2.68 -7.27 -7.17
N HIS A 113 -2.17 -6.05 -6.91
CA HIS A 113 -2.58 -4.86 -7.65
C HIS A 113 -2.37 -5.04 -9.17
N LYS A 114 -1.21 -5.59 -9.58
CA LYS A 114 -0.93 -5.86 -10.99
C LYS A 114 -2.03 -6.70 -11.65
N GLU A 115 -2.50 -7.74 -10.98
CA GLU A 115 -3.51 -8.64 -11.53
C GLU A 115 -4.93 -8.07 -11.44
N VAL A 116 -5.25 -7.28 -10.41
CA VAL A 116 -6.55 -6.60 -10.27
C VAL A 116 -6.80 -5.61 -11.41
N HIS A 117 -5.81 -4.79 -11.74
CA HIS A 117 -5.98 -3.70 -12.70
C HIS A 117 -5.26 -3.90 -14.05
N SER A 118 -4.59 -5.04 -14.23
CA SER A 118 -3.73 -5.33 -15.40
C SER A 118 -2.65 -4.26 -15.64
N ARG A 119 -2.30 -3.50 -14.59
CA ARG A 119 -1.32 -2.40 -14.59
C ARG A 119 -0.80 -2.21 -13.18
N LEU A 120 0.40 -1.63 -13.06
CA LEU A 120 1.02 -1.35 -11.76
C LEU A 120 1.65 0.04 -11.78
N GLY A 121 2.99 0.10 -11.82
CA GLY A 121 3.78 1.32 -11.89
C GLY A 121 4.51 1.45 -13.22
N PHE A 122 5.31 2.49 -13.30
CA PHE A 122 5.78 2.99 -14.59
C PHE A 122 6.77 2.07 -15.33
N TYR A 123 6.66 2.09 -16.65
CA TYR A 123 7.71 2.53 -17.57
C TYR A 123 6.98 3.37 -18.63
N GLY A 124 6.93 4.69 -18.43
CA GLY A 124 6.16 5.61 -19.28
C GLY A 124 6.62 5.64 -20.73
#